data_AF-A0A838KUG9-F1
#
_entry.id   AF-A0A838KUG9-F1
#
_cell.length_a   1.000
_cell.length_b   1.000
_cell.length_c   1.000
_cell.angle_alpha   90.00
_cell.angle_beta   90.00
_cell.angle_gamma   90.00
#
_symmetry.space_group_name_H-M   'P 1'
#
loop_
_entity.id
_entity.type
_entity.pdbx_description
1 polymer ?
#
loop_
_entity_poly.entity_id
_entity_poly.type
_entity_poly.pdbx_seq_one_letter_code
_entity_poly.pdbx_strand_id
1 'polypeptide(L)' 'SESDDKGIAEVIVGKHRNGPTGKVQLAWMEQYTKFASLARR' A
#
# COMPACT_ATOMS: atom_id res chain seq x y z
N SER A 1 -7.09 18.44 9.82
CA SER A 1 -7.60 17.73 8.63
C SER A 1 -7.15 16.29 8.75
N GLU A 2 -8.06 15.37 9.08
CA GLU A 2 -7.75 13.96 8.90
C GLU A 2 -7.77 13.69 7.39
N SER A 3 -6.67 13.16 6.87
CA SER A 3 -6.60 12.71 5.48
C SER A 3 -7.49 11.47 5.34
N ASP A 4 -8.25 11.39 4.24
CA ASP A 4 -9.03 10.20 3.89
C ASP A 4 -8.14 8.95 3.74
N ASP A 5 -6.84 9.13 3.51
CA ASP A 5 -5.85 8.06 3.33
C ASP A 5 -5.20 7.60 4.65
N LYS A 6 -5.67 8.06 5.81
CA LYS A 6 -5.10 7.62 7.10
C LYS A 6 -5.19 6.10 7.24
N GLY A 7 -4.04 5.46 7.50
CA GLY A 7 -3.93 4.00 7.59
C GLY A 7 -3.79 3.29 6.24
N ILE A 8 -3.66 4.03 5.13
CA ILE A 8 -3.31 3.50 3.82
C ILE A 8 -1.87 3.89 3.47
N ALA A 9 -1.12 2.93 2.94
CA ALA A 9 0.20 3.16 2.37
C ALA A 9 0.17 2.94 0.85
N GLU A 10 0.62 3.94 0.09
CA GLU A 10 0.83 3.81 -1.36
C GLU A 10 2.25 3.27 -1.64
N VAL A 11 2.32 2.10 -2.27
CA VAL A 11 3.57 1.49 -2.75
C VAL A 11 3.69 1.74 -4.25
N ILE A 12 4.75 2.44 -4.67
CA ILE A 12 5.01 2.74 -6.08
C ILE A 12 6.07 1.78 -6.61
N VAL A 13 5.64 0.88 -7.50
CA VAL A 13 6.54 0.00 -8.26
C VAL A 13 7.08 0.80 -9.45
N GLY A 14 8.21 1.48 -9.25
CA GLY A 14 8.82 2.34 -10.28
C GLY A 14 9.53 1.58 -11.41
N LYS A 15 9.98 0.34 -11.17
CA LYS A 15 10.65 -0.49 -12.18
C LYS A 15 10.31 -1.97 -11.97
N HIS A 16 9.90 -2.63 -13.04
CA HIS A 16 9.69 -4.07 -13.07
C HIS A 16 10.24 -4.61 -14.39
N ARG A 17 11.25 -5.49 -14.32
CA ARG A 17 12.02 -5.94 -15.52
C ARG A 17 11.16 -6.73 -16.51
N ASN A 18 10.24 -7.54 -16.00
CA ASN A 18 9.46 -8.51 -16.79
C ASN A 18 7.96 -8.36 -16.51
N GLY A 19 7.48 -7.18 -16.14
CA GLY A 19 6.08 -7.00 -15.81
C GLY A 19 5.69 -5.55 -15.56
N PRO A 20 4.44 -5.32 -15.11
CA PRO A 20 3.91 -3.98 -14.99
C PRO A 20 4.54 -3.23 -13.82
N THR A 21 4.71 -1.92 -14.02
CA THR A 21 4.88 -0.92 -12.96
C THR A 21 3.52 -0.39 -12.54
N GLY A 22 3.47 0.36 -11.44
CA GLY A 22 2.23 0.97 -11.00
C GLY A 22 2.21 1.27 -9.51
N LYS A 23 1.02 1.61 -9.01
CA LYS A 23 0.77 1.90 -7.61
C LYS A 23 -0.07 0.77 -7.01
N VAL A 24 0.25 0.38 -5.79
CA VAL A 24 -0.52 -0.59 -5.02
C VAL A 24 -0.76 -0.01 -3.63
N GLN A 25 -1.99 -0.11 -3.14
CA GLN A 25 -2.33 0.32 -1.78
C GLN A 25 -2.27 -0.87 -0.82
N LEU A 26 -1.69 -0.63 0.35
CA LEU A 26 -1.65 -1.56 1.48
C LEU A 26 -2.25 -0.89 2.72
N ALA A 27 -2.78 -1.69 3.65
CA ALA A 27 -3.15 -1.19 4.97
C ALA A 27 -1.89 -1.02 5.84
N TRP A 28 -1.76 0.11 6.54
CA TRP A 28 -0.73 0.37 7.54
C TRP A 28 -1.29 0.21 8.95
N MET A 29 -0.76 -0.77 9.70
CA MET A 29 -1.14 -1.04 11.09
C MET A 29 -0.06 -0.50 12.03
N GLU A 30 -0.17 0.79 12.42
CA GLU A 30 0.84 1.51 13.21
C GLU A 30 1.22 0.81 14.52
N GLN A 31 0.22 0.26 15.22
CA GLN A 31 0.37 -0.45 16.50
C GLN A 31 1.23 -1.73 16.41
N TYR A 32 1.43 -2.25 15.20
CA TYR A 32 2.21 -3.47 14.94
C TYR A 32 3.38 -3.21 13.98
N THR A 33 3.57 -1.97 13.52
CA THR A 33 4.56 -1.60 12.49
C THR A 33 4.48 -2.54 11.27
N LYS A 34 3.26 -2.80 10.78
CA LYS A 34 3.00 -3.88 9.81
C LYS A 34 2.13 -3.41 8.64
N PHE A 35 2.47 -3.89 7.44
CA PHE A 35 1.61 -3.79 6.26
C PHE A 35 0.70 -5.02 6.13
N ALA A 36 -0.55 -4.80 5.73
CA ALA A 36 -1.51 -5.87 5.44
C ALA A 36 -2.13 -5.70 4.04
N SER A 37 -2.55 -6.81 3.44
CA SER A 37 -3.21 -6.82 2.14
C SER A 37 -4.59 -6.15 2.23
N LEU A 38 -4.89 -5.27 1.27
CA LEU A 38 -6.25 -4.76 1.06
C LEU A 38 -7.10 -5.69 0.18
N ALA A 39 -6.48 -6.64 -0.50
CA ALA A 39 -7.21 -7.60 -1.33
C ALA A 39 -8.08 -8.50 -0.45
N ARG A 40 -9.39 -8.51 -0.72
CA ARG A 40 -10.30 -9.55 -0.23
C ARG A 40 -10.07 -10.83 -1.05
N ARG A 41 -10.04 -11.97 -0.37
CA ARG A 41 -10.09 -13.29 -1.01
C ARG A 41 -11.48 -13.57 -1.57
#